data_AF-A0A3B8R514-F1
#
_entry.id   AF-A0A3B8R514-F1
#
_cell.length_a   1.000
_cell.length_b   1.000
_cell.length_c   1.000
_cell.angle_alpha   90.00
_cell.angle_beta   90.00
_cell.angle_gamma   90.00
#
_symmetry.space_group_name_H-M   'P 1'
#
loop_
_entity.id
_entity.type
_entity.pdbx_description
1 polymer ?
#
loop_
_entity_poly.entity_id
_entity_poly.type
_entity_poly.pdbx_seq_one_letter_code
_entity_poly.pdbx_strand_id
1 'polypeptide(L)'
;QYGHVWLKLEPIEGPEFEFVDNIVGGVVPREFISAVAKGAEEQMGNGVLAGYPLQGVRATLYDGSYHDVDSSEVAFKVAASMAVKSGALEADP
;
A
#
# COMPACT_ATOMS: atom_id res chain seq x y z
N GLN A 1 14.99 9.87 4.01
CA GLN A 1 13.58 9.53 3.74
C GLN A 1 13.40 8.04 3.95
N TYR A 2 12.55 7.66 4.90
CA TYR A 2 12.32 6.30 5.36
C TYR A 2 10.80 6.00 5.40
N GLY A 3 10.38 4.91 4.75
CA GLY A 3 9.01 4.43 4.82
C GLY A 3 9.03 2.91 4.70
N HIS A 4 8.35 2.23 5.60
CA HIS A 4 8.29 0.78 5.62
C HIS A 4 6.88 0.34 5.97
N VAL A 5 6.30 -0.49 5.11
CA VAL A 5 4.92 -0.97 5.23
C VAL A 5 4.84 -2.42 4.82
N TRP A 6 3.95 -3.14 5.48
CA TRP A 6 3.52 -4.47 5.09
C TRP A 6 2.07 -4.43 4.65
N LEU A 7 1.86 -4.78 3.39
CA LEU A 7 0.53 -4.88 2.80
C LEU A 7 0.21 -6.35 2.53
N LYS A 8 -0.99 -6.76 2.91
CA LYS A 8 -1.58 -8.01 2.48
C LYS A 8 -2.51 -7.72 1.31
N LEU A 9 -2.22 -8.29 0.15
CA LEU A 9 -3.04 -8.16 -1.04
C LEU A 9 -3.93 -9.38 -1.17
N GLU A 10 -5.24 -9.16 -1.32
CA GLU A 10 -6.24 -10.22 -1.45
C GLU A 10 -7.21 -9.88 -2.59
N PRO A 11 -7.60 -10.85 -3.43
CA PRO A 11 -8.66 -10.63 -4.40
C PRO A 11 -10.02 -10.47 -3.68
N ILE A 12 -10.88 -9.60 -4.21
CA ILE A 12 -12.25 -9.39 -3.71
C ILE A 12 -13.27 -9.48 -4.84
N GLU A 13 -14.52 -9.80 -4.47
CA GLU A 13 -15.65 -9.78 -5.40
C GLU A 13 -16.08 -8.33 -5.66
N GLY A 14 -15.66 -7.76 -6.79
CA GLY A 14 -16.03 -6.42 -7.23
C GLY A 14 -14.92 -5.74 -8.03
N PRO A 15 -15.21 -4.65 -8.77
CA PRO A 15 -14.20 -3.95 -9.54
C PRO A 15 -13.38 -2.95 -8.72
N GLU A 16 -13.82 -2.62 -7.51
CA GLU A 16 -13.23 -1.53 -6.73
C GLU A 16 -11.98 -1.97 -5.97
N PHE A 17 -11.09 -1.01 -5.74
CA PHE A 17 -9.96 -1.18 -4.83
C PHE A 17 -10.41 -0.88 -3.40
N GLU A 18 -10.05 -1.74 -2.46
CA GLU A 18 -10.37 -1.54 -1.04
C GLU A 18 -9.10 -1.42 -0.22
N PHE A 19 -8.94 -0.32 0.53
CA PHE A 19 -7.85 -0.17 1.49
C PHE A 19 -8.37 -0.38 2.92
N VAL A 20 -7.72 -1.29 3.65
CA VAL A 20 -8.06 -1.59 5.05
C VAL A 20 -6.88 -1.25 5.95
N ASP A 21 -7.13 -0.39 6.93
CA ASP A 21 -6.20 -0.13 8.03
C ASP A 21 -6.43 -1.16 9.15
N ASN A 22 -5.43 -2.01 9.36
CA ASN A 22 -5.38 -2.98 10.46
C ASN A 22 -4.10 -2.79 11.30
N ILE A 23 -3.55 -1.57 11.35
CA ILE A 23 -2.37 -1.26 12.17
C ILE A 23 -2.73 -1.28 13.65
N VAL A 24 -1.91 -2.01 14.42
CA VAL A 24 -2.02 -2.08 15.88
C VAL A 24 -0.76 -1.49 16.51
N GLY A 25 -0.89 -0.84 17.67
CA GLY A 25 0.26 -0.39 18.47
C GLY A 25 1.03 0.82 17.92
N GLY A 26 0.56 1.44 16.83
CA GLY A 26 1.16 2.67 16.29
C GLY A 26 2.51 2.45 15.58
N VAL A 27 2.80 1.23 15.13
CA VAL A 27 4.00 0.90 14.34
C VAL A 27 4.11 1.69 13.04
N VAL A 28 2.96 2.16 12.53
CA VAL A 28 2.86 3.22 11.53
C VAL A 28 1.99 4.35 12.13
N PRO A 29 2.52 5.58 12.25
CA PRO A 29 1.75 6.73 12.71
C PRO A 29 0.50 6.97 11.86
N ARG A 30 -0.63 7.29 12.52
CA ARG A 30 -1.94 7.47 11.85
C ARG A 30 -1.93 8.55 10.77
N GLU A 31 -1.05 9.55 10.91
CA GLU A 31 -0.86 10.61 9.92
C GLU A 31 -0.36 10.07 8.57
N PHE A 32 0.49 9.03 8.58
CA PHE A 32 1.05 8.44 7.36
C PHE A 32 0.14 7.40 6.71
N ILE A 33 -0.88 6.90 7.40
CA ILE A 33 -1.81 5.88 6.86
C ILE A 33 -2.52 6.41 5.60
N SER A 34 -2.89 7.70 5.60
CA SER A 34 -3.48 8.34 4.43
C SER A 34 -2.54 8.36 3.22
N ALA A 35 -1.24 8.58 3.46
CA ALA A 35 -0.21 8.56 2.42
C ALA A 35 0.02 7.14 1.88
N VAL A 36 -0.04 6.12 2.74
CA VAL A 36 0.03 4.70 2.33
C VAL A 36 -1.16 4.34 1.45
N ALA A 37 -2.38 4.66 1.88
CA ALA A 37 -3.60 4.39 1.10
C ALA A 37 -3.53 5.03 -0.30
N LYS A 38 -3.12 6.31 -0.35
CA LYS A 38 -2.95 7.03 -1.62
C LYS A 38 -1.86 6.43 -2.50
N GLY A 39 -0.74 5.99 -1.93
CA GLY A 39 0.33 5.33 -2.68
C GLY A 39 -0.11 3.99 -3.26
N ALA A 40 -0.91 3.23 -2.52
CA ALA A 40 -1.51 2.00 -3.01
C ALA A 40 -2.51 2.26 -4.13
N GLU A 41 -3.48 3.16 -3.94
CA GLU A 41 -4.50 3.52 -4.93
C GLU A 41 -3.89 4.03 -6.24
N GLU A 42 -2.89 4.92 -6.17
CA GLU A 42 -2.20 5.41 -7.36
C GLU A 42 -1.48 4.28 -8.11
N GLN A 43 -0.86 3.33 -7.40
CA GLN A 43 -0.22 2.19 -8.03
C GLN A 43 -1.23 1.25 -8.70
N MET A 44 -2.39 1.05 -8.08
CA MET A 44 -3.48 0.27 -8.67
C MET A 44 -3.96 0.92 -9.97
N GLY A 45 -4.09 2.25 -10.02
CA GLY A 45 -4.45 2.99 -11.23
C GLY A 45 -3.39 2.97 -12.34
N ASN A 46 -2.11 2.97 -11.97
CA ASN A 46 -1.00 2.88 -12.93
C ASN A 46 -0.83 1.48 -13.55
N GLY A 47 -1.39 0.45 -12.90
CA GLY A 47 -1.19 -0.93 -13.28
C GLY A 47 0.18 -1.49 -12.89
N VAL A 48 0.27 -2.82 -12.88
CA VAL A 48 1.46 -3.55 -12.43
C VAL A 48 2.21 -4.26 -13.56
N LEU A 49 1.50 -4.68 -14.62
CA LEU A 49 2.06 -5.40 -15.77
C LEU A 49 2.16 -4.52 -17.02
N ALA A 50 1.01 -4.17 -17.61
CA ALA A 50 0.92 -3.54 -18.93
C ALA A 50 0.31 -2.13 -18.89
N GLY A 51 0.27 -1.49 -17.72
CA GLY A 51 -0.29 -0.14 -17.57
C GLY A 51 -1.81 -0.09 -17.45
N TYR A 52 -2.48 -1.23 -17.29
CA TYR A 52 -3.92 -1.29 -17.04
C TYR A 52 -4.22 -1.25 -15.54
N PRO A 53 -5.26 -0.52 -15.11
CA PRO A 53 -5.66 -0.47 -13.71
C PRO A 53 -5.96 -1.87 -13.16
N LEU A 54 -5.37 -2.20 -12.01
CA LEU A 54 -5.70 -3.42 -11.28
C LEU A 54 -7.01 -3.18 -10.53
N GLN A 55 -7.91 -4.16 -10.55
CA GLN A 55 -9.26 -4.07 -9.99
C GLN A 55 -9.55 -5.29 -9.12
N GLY A 56 -10.51 -5.15 -8.20
CA GLY A 56 -10.94 -6.26 -7.34
C GLY A 56 -9.84 -6.76 -6.41
N VAL A 57 -9.08 -5.82 -5.84
CA VAL A 57 -8.04 -6.13 -4.85
C VAL A 57 -8.29 -5.32 -3.60
N ARG A 58 -8.15 -6.00 -2.46
CA ARG A 58 -8.05 -5.39 -1.15
C ARG A 58 -6.60 -5.34 -0.70
N ALA A 59 -6.13 -4.16 -0.30
CA ALA A 59 -4.85 -3.98 0.37
C ALA A 59 -5.08 -3.71 1.85
N THR A 60 -4.65 -4.64 2.70
CA THR A 60 -4.70 -4.49 4.15
C THR A 60 -3.33 -4.10 4.67
N LEU A 61 -3.22 -2.91 5.26
CA LEU A 61 -2.03 -2.47 5.99
C LEU A 61 -2.08 -3.08 7.40
N TYR A 62 -1.14 -3.98 7.72
CA TYR A 62 -1.16 -4.71 8.99
C TYR A 62 0.11 -4.55 9.82
N ASP A 63 1.22 -4.10 9.21
CA ASP A 63 2.48 -3.87 9.91
C ASP A 63 3.33 -2.83 9.16
N GLY A 64 4.42 -2.39 9.77
CA GLY A 64 5.37 -1.45 9.20
C GLY A 64 6.34 -0.93 10.25
N SER A 65 7.14 0.05 9.86
CA SER A 65 7.96 0.80 10.81
C SER A 65 8.22 2.21 10.32
N TYR A 66 8.55 3.08 11.25
CA TYR A 66 8.89 4.47 10.96
C TYR A 66 10.15 4.89 11.72
N HIS A 67 10.72 6.02 11.33
CA HIS A 67 11.85 6.64 11.99
C HIS A 67 11.54 8.12 12.23
N ASP A 68 11.63 8.59 13.47
CA ASP A 68 11.12 9.92 13.89
C ASP A 68 11.65 11.09 13.04
N VAL A 69 12.89 11.01 12.57
CA VAL A 69 13.56 12.09 11.84
C VAL A 69 13.55 11.87 10.33
N ASP A 70 13.53 10.61 9.89
CA ASP A 70 13.72 10.26 8.48
C ASP A 70 12.42 9.92 7.77
N SER A 71 11.35 9.64 8.51
CA SER A 71 10.05 9.32 7.94
C SER A 71 9.31 10.54 7.44
N SER A 72 8.67 10.37 6.27
CA SER A 72 7.87 11.40 5.62
C SER A 72 6.67 10.76 4.92
N GLU A 73 5.61 11.54 4.71
CA GLU A 73 4.44 11.10 3.93
C GLU A 73 4.84 10.58 2.55
N VAL A 74 5.77 11.27 1.89
CA VAL A 74 6.26 10.88 0.56
C VAL A 74 6.95 9.52 0.60
N ALA A 75 7.74 9.24 1.64
CA ALA A 75 8.41 7.95 1.80
C ALA A 75 7.41 6.81 1.99
N PHE A 76 6.38 6.99 2.83
CA PHE A 76 5.31 6.00 3.03
C PHE A 76 4.47 5.77 1.79
N LYS A 77 4.17 6.83 1.05
CA LYS A 77 3.47 6.75 -0.24
C LYS A 77 4.24 5.90 -1.24
N VAL A 78 5.55 6.18 -1.41
CA VAL A 78 6.41 5.42 -2.33
C VAL A 78 6.55 3.97 -1.87
N ALA A 79 6.72 3.72 -0.57
CA ALA A 79 6.81 2.37 -0.01
C ALA A 79 5.52 1.55 -0.30
N ALA A 80 4.35 2.16 -0.16
CA ALA A 80 3.07 1.53 -0.48
C ALA A 80 2.94 1.19 -1.96
N SER A 81 3.30 2.12 -2.86
CA SER A 81 3.29 1.86 -4.30
C SER A 81 4.23 0.71 -4.68
N MET A 82 5.42 0.66 -4.08
CA MET A 82 6.35 -0.45 -4.30
C MET A 82 5.80 -1.78 -3.78
N ALA A 83 5.21 -1.79 -2.57
CA ALA A 83 4.63 -2.99 -1.97
C ALA A 83 3.47 -3.55 -2.79
N VAL A 84 2.55 -2.71 -3.29
CA VAL A 84 1.47 -3.14 -4.19
C VAL A 84 2.03 -3.72 -5.48
N LYS A 85 3.00 -3.03 -6.10
CA LYS A 85 3.59 -3.48 -7.36
C LYS A 85 4.26 -4.85 -7.22
N SER A 86 5.13 -4.99 -6.23
CA SER A 86 5.85 -6.24 -5.99
C SER A 86 4.91 -7.36 -5.57
N GLY A 87 4.01 -7.11 -4.61
CA GLY A 87 3.07 -8.11 -4.14
C GLY A 87 2.10 -8.58 -5.22
N ALA A 88 1.64 -7.68 -6.09
CA ALA A 88 0.79 -8.07 -7.21
C ALA A 88 1.58 -8.97 -8.20
N LEU A 89 2.82 -8.61 -8.55
CA LEU A 89 3.66 -9.42 -9.46
C LEU A 89 3.95 -10.83 -8.89
N GLU A 90 4.06 -10.97 -7.58
CA GLU A 90 4.22 -12.26 -6.92
C GLU A 90 2.91 -13.07 -6.83
N ALA A 91 1.76 -12.42 -7.01
CA ALA A 91 0.44 -13.02 -6.92
C ALA A 91 -0.13 -13.53 -8.27
N ASP A 92 0.71 -13.60 -9.31
CA ASP A 92 0.34 -13.99 -10.69
C ASP A 92 -0.86 -13.16 -11.24
N PRO A 93 -0.66 -11.84 -11.42
CA PRO A 93 -1.73 -10.86 -11.64
C PRO A 93 -2.19 -10.72 -13.10
#